data_AF-A0AAU6NZD6-F1
#
_entry.id   AF-A0AAU6NZD6-F1
#
_cell.length_a   1.000
_cell.length_b   1.000
_cell.length_c   1.000
_cell.angle_alpha   90.00
_cell.angle_beta   90.00
_cell.angle_gamma   90.00
#
_symmetry.space_group_name_H-M   'P 1'
#
loop_
_entity.id
_entity.type
_entity.pdbx_description
1 polymer ?
#
loop_
_entity_poly.entity_id
_entity_poly.type
_entity_poly.pdbx_seq_one_letter_code
_entity_poly.pdbx_strand_id
1 'polypeptide(L)' 'MNNLDIAKNVKPSYKGSLSHDLNMSSKEVALYINPIIAENRNISLEEAKKKSKLRPVEVVLFYNKIGEPLRDCTLV' A
#
# COMPACT_ATOMS: atom_id res chain seq x y z
N MET A 1 16.26 1.86 -22.53
CA MET A 1 16.03 2.83 -21.45
C MET A 1 15.94 2.03 -20.16
N ASN A 2 16.81 2.28 -19.18
CA ASN A 2 16.98 1.41 -18.01
C ASN A 2 15.93 1.71 -16.93
N ASN A 3 15.36 0.66 -16.34
CA ASN A 3 14.25 0.69 -15.37
C ASN A 3 14.56 1.49 -14.08
N LEU A 4 15.81 1.88 -13.85
CA LEU A 4 16.24 2.58 -12.65
C LEU A 4 15.89 4.08 -12.63
N ASP A 5 15.60 4.68 -13.79
CA ASP A 5 15.28 6.11 -13.90
C ASP A 5 13.77 6.43 -13.78
N ILE A 6 12.91 5.42 -13.96
CA ILE A 6 11.45 5.58 -13.88
C ILE A 6 11.01 5.71 -12.41
N ALA A 7 11.58 4.88 -11.53
CA ALA A 7 11.27 4.89 -10.10
C ALA A 7 11.69 6.18 -9.36
N LYS A 8 12.62 6.97 -9.92
CA LYS A 8 13.07 8.24 -9.32
C LYS A 8 12.15 9.42 -9.62
N ASN A 9 11.30 9.32 -10.64
CA ASN A 9 10.45 10.42 -11.12
C ASN A 9 8.97 10.30 -10.71
N VAL A 10 8.54 9.13 -10.23
CA VAL A 10 7.21 8.98 -9.64
C VAL A 10 7.28 9.40 -8.19
N LYS A 11 6.80 10.60 -7.85
CA LYS A 11 6.43 10.92 -6.46
C LYS A 11 5.07 10.30 -6.19
N PRO A 12 4.93 9.21 -5.40
CA PRO A 12 3.62 8.84 -4.91
C PRO A 12 3.27 9.79 -3.77
N SER A 13 2.85 11.00 -4.13
CA SER A 13 2.19 11.93 -3.21
C SER A 13 0.72 11.52 -3.13
N TYR A 14 0.44 10.33 -2.61
CA TYR A 14 -0.92 10.01 -2.19
C TYR A 14 -1.22 10.84 -0.93
N LYS A 15 -1.95 11.95 -1.11
CA LYS A 15 -2.43 12.85 -0.05
C LYS A 15 -3.88 12.54 0.35
N GLY A 16 -4.29 11.28 0.25
CA GLY A 16 -5.62 10.80 0.64
C GLY A 16 -5.57 9.93 1.88
N SER A 17 -6.67 9.82 2.62
CA SER A 17 -6.86 8.74 3.59
C SER A 17 -7.50 7.58 2.84
N LEU A 18 -6.87 6.39 2.86
CA LEU A 18 -7.42 5.17 2.23
C LEU A 18 -8.86 4.87 2.70
N SER A 19 -9.20 5.28 3.92
CA SER A 19 -10.56 5.13 4.48
C SER A 19 -11.61 5.96 3.72
N HIS A 20 -11.21 7.13 3.20
CA HIS A 20 -12.11 8.04 2.51
C HIS A 20 -12.39 7.58 1.08
N ASP A 21 -11.35 7.15 0.36
CA ASP A 21 -11.45 6.74 -1.04
C ASP A 21 -12.20 5.41 -1.21
N LEU A 22 -12.20 4.55 -0.19
CA LEU A 22 -12.79 3.21 -0.24
C LEU A 22 -14.11 3.08 0.51
N ASN A 23 -14.62 4.18 1.08
CA ASN A 23 -15.79 4.15 1.97
C ASN A 23 -15.68 3.07 3.07
N MET A 24 -14.47 2.92 3.64
CA MET A 24 -14.14 1.95 4.67
C MET A 24 -13.72 2.67 5.95
N SER A 25 -14.04 2.12 7.11
CA SER A 25 -13.49 2.64 8.37
C SER A 25 -11.99 2.39 8.47
N SER A 26 -11.27 3.22 9.23
CA SER A 26 -9.84 3.00 9.49
C SER A 26 -9.55 1.64 10.13
N LYS A 27 -10.52 1.08 10.89
CA LYS A 27 -10.41 -0.28 11.45
C LYS A 27 -10.46 -1.35 10.37
N GLU A 28 -11.36 -1.21 9.39
CA GLU A 28 -11.45 -2.15 8.26
C GLU A 28 -10.20 -2.10 7.41
N VAL A 29 -9.69 -0.91 7.08
CA VAL A 29 -8.41 -0.76 6.38
C VAL A 29 -7.27 -1.43 7.15
N ALA A 30 -7.22 -1.25 8.48
CA ALA A 30 -6.22 -1.85 9.35
C ALA A 30 -6.24 -3.39 9.34
N LEU A 31 -7.41 -4.02 9.18
CA LEU A 31 -7.54 -5.48 9.09
C LEU A 31 -6.84 -6.05 7.86
N TYR A 32 -6.84 -5.31 6.74
CA TYR A 32 -6.18 -5.74 5.51
C TYR A 32 -4.71 -5.31 5.45
N ILE A 33 -4.42 -4.06 5.81
CA ILE A 33 -3.08 -3.48 5.57
C ILE A 33 -2.03 -3.97 6.59
N ASN A 34 -2.40 -4.21 7.85
CA ASN A 34 -1.43 -4.61 8.87
C ASN A 34 -0.80 -6.00 8.58
N PRO A 35 -1.57 -7.03 8.18
CA PRO A 35 -0.99 -8.29 7.72
C PRO A 35 -0.07 -8.12 6.51
N ILE A 36 -0.45 -7.28 5.54
CA ILE A 36 0.36 -7.01 4.33
C ILE A 36 1.70 -6.37 4.71
N ILE A 37 1.71 -5.40 5.62
CA ILE A 37 2.94 -4.78 6.12
C ILE A 37 3.79 -5.81 6.87
N ALA A 38 3.18 -6.62 7.73
CA ALA A 38 3.89 -7.63 8.53
C ALA A 38 4.61 -8.64 7.62
N GLU A 39 3.89 -9.19 6.65
CA GLU A 39 4.41 -10.15 5.67
C GLU A 39 5.45 -9.50 4.74
N ASN A 40 5.14 -8.35 4.12
CA ASN A 40 6.03 -7.71 3.16
C ASN A 40 7.34 -7.19 3.77
N ARG A 41 7.33 -6.83 5.06
CA ARG A 41 8.52 -6.34 5.77
C ARG A 41 9.18 -7.40 6.65
N ASN A 42 8.63 -8.61 6.73
CA ASN A 42 9.07 -9.67 7.65
C ASN A 42 9.18 -9.18 9.11
N ILE A 43 8.12 -8.55 9.61
CA ILE A 43 8.03 -8.03 10.98
C ILE A 43 6.77 -8.57 11.68
N SER A 44 6.72 -8.41 13.00
CA SER A 44 5.52 -8.80 13.76
C SER A 44 4.31 -7.92 13.44
N LEU A 45 3.09 -8.46 13.63
CA LEU A 45 1.86 -7.70 13.45
C LEU A 45 1.79 -6.47 14.38
N GLU A 46 2.33 -6.59 15.60
CA GLU A 46 2.41 -5.48 16.56
C GLU A 46 3.33 -4.36 16.09
N GLU A 47 4.41 -4.68 15.38
CA GLU A 47 5.26 -3.68 14.76
C GLU A 47 4.64 -3.09 13.50
N ALA A 48 3.89 -3.89 12.73
CA ALA A 48 3.17 -3.45 11.55
C ALA A 48 2.11 -2.39 11.91
N LYS A 49 1.33 -2.60 12.97
CA LYS A 49 0.32 -1.64 13.49
C LYS A 49 0.90 -0.26 13.83
N LYS A 50 2.20 -0.18 14.14
CA LYS A 50 2.89 1.07 14.48
C LYS A 50 3.38 1.83 13.24
N LYS A 51 3.27 1.25 12.04
CA LYS A 51 3.75 1.89 10.80
C LYS A 51 2.70 2.88 10.29
N SER A 52 3.08 4.16 10.28
CA SER A 52 2.24 5.27 9.79
C SER A 52 2.34 5.50 8.28
N LYS A 53 3.29 4.84 7.60
CA LYS A 53 3.53 5.00 6.16
C LYS A 53 3.57 3.65 5.46
N LEU A 54 2.85 3.58 4.35
CA LEU A 54 2.84 2.44 3.43
C LEU A 54 3.92 2.61 2.37
N ARG A 55 4.51 1.48 1.96
CA ARG A 55 5.36 1.36 0.79
C ARG A 55 4.47 1.18 -0.45
N PRO A 56 4.91 1.61 -1.65
CA PRO A 56 4.13 1.43 -2.87
C PRO A 56 3.65 0.00 -3.11
N VAL A 57 4.50 -1.01 -2.85
CA VAL A 57 4.13 -2.43 -2.96
C VAL A 57 2.99 -2.84 -2.02
N GLU A 58 2.95 -2.29 -0.81
CA GLU A 58 1.90 -2.59 0.18
C GLU A 58 0.56 -2.00 -0.22
N VAL A 59 0.59 -0.81 -0.85
CA VAL A 59 -0.60 -0.18 -1.42
C VAL A 59 -1.16 -1.06 -2.53
N VAL A 60 -0.32 -1.49 -3.48
CA VAL A 60 -0.75 -2.39 -4.58
C VAL A 60 -1.33 -3.70 -4.03
N LEU A 61 -0.65 -4.33 -3.08
CA LEU A 61 -1.12 -5.57 -2.46
C LEU A 61 -2.46 -5.40 -1.76
N PHE A 62 -2.68 -4.26 -1.09
CA PHE A 62 -3.94 -3.94 -0.42
C PHE A 62 -5.09 -3.78 -1.42
N TYR A 63 -4.89 -3.01 -2.48
CA TYR A 63 -5.89 -2.83 -3.54
C TYR A 63 -6.24 -4.17 -4.23
N ASN A 64 -5.25 -5.03 -4.49
CA ASN A 64 -5.49 -6.39 -4.97
C ASN A 64 -6.29 -7.23 -3.96
N LYS A 65 -6.02 -7.10 -2.66
CA LYS A 65 -6.68 -7.89 -1.61
C LYS A 65 -8.16 -7.54 -1.47
N ILE A 66 -8.54 -6.28 -1.69
CA ILE A 66 -9.93 -5.82 -1.60
C ILE A 66 -10.71 -5.97 -2.91
N GLY A 67 -10.10 -6.55 -3.96
CA GLY A 67 -10.76 -6.77 -5.26
C GLY A 67 -10.82 -5.54 -6.16
N GLU A 68 -10.11 -4.46 -5.81
CA GLU A 68 -10.02 -3.20 -6.56
C GLU A 68 -8.57 -3.01 -7.07
N PRO A 69 -8.05 -3.90 -7.93
CA PRO A 69 -6.66 -3.80 -8.38
C PRO A 69 -6.42 -2.45 -9.07
N LEU A 70 -5.30 -1.79 -8.74
CA LEU A 70 -4.91 -0.54 -9.38
C LEU A 70 -4.64 -0.81 -10.87
N ARG A 71 -5.63 -0.54 -11.72
CA ARG A 71 -5.48 -0.55 -13.18
C ARG A 71 -4.47 0.55 -13.54
N ASP A 72 -3.49 0.22 -14.36
CA ASP A 72 -2.38 1.08 -14.80
C ASP A 72 -1.20 1.31 -13.83
N CYS A 73 -1.03 0.48 -12.79
CA CYS A 73 0.28 0.37 -12.13
C CYS A 73 1.16 -0.64 -12.88
N THR A 74 1.77 -0.23 -13.99
CA THR A 74 2.78 -1.06 -14.67
C THR A 74 4.00 -1.18 -13.75
N LEU A 75 4.12 -2.31 -13.06
CA LEU A 75 5.33 -2.72 -12.36
C LEU A 75 6.36 -3.15 -13.42
N VAL A 76 7.11 -2.19 -13.97
CA VAL A 76 8.28 -2.41 -14.84
C VAL A 76 9.59 -2.11 -14.12
#